data_AF-A0A938BCC6-F1
#
_entry.id   AF-A0A938BCC6-F1
#
_cell.length_a   1.000
_cell.length_b   1.000
_cell.length_c   1.000
_cell.angle_alpha   90.00
_cell.angle_beta   90.00
_cell.angle_gamma   90.00
#
_symmetry.space_group_name_H-M   'P 1'
#
loop_
_entity.id
_entity.type
_entity.pdbx_description
1 polymer ?
#
loop_
_entity_poly.entity_id
_entity_poly.type
_entity_poly.pdbx_seq_one_letter_code
_entity_poly.pdbx_strand_id
1 'polypeptide(L)'
;MFNTGDSVFSSPAIGSDGTVYVGSDGSVYALGMVSGWDINRDGMVDILDLVIIGKHYGESPPEDTRVDVNGDGKVDITDLVLVGKHLGEKAD
;
A
#
# COMPACT_ATOMS: atom_id res chain seq x y z
N MET A 1 13.76 32.51 5.47
CA MET A 1 14.52 31.25 5.61
C MET A 1 15.09 31.20 7.01
N PHE A 2 14.84 30.13 7.76
CA PHE A 2 15.50 29.88 9.05
C PHE A 2 16.75 29.03 8.78
N ASN A 3 17.90 29.47 9.29
CA ASN A 3 19.19 28.80 9.13
C ASN A 3 19.58 28.19 10.47
N THR A 4 19.69 26.86 10.54
CA THR A 4 19.97 26.14 11.79
C THR A 4 21.44 26.15 12.17
N GLY A 5 22.34 26.56 11.26
CA GLY A 5 23.78 26.74 11.53
C GLY A 5 24.59 25.44 11.64
N ASP A 6 23.94 24.28 11.66
CA ASP A 6 24.55 22.94 11.73
C ASP A 6 23.58 21.86 11.19
N SER A 7 24.06 20.61 11.07
CA SER A 7 23.29 19.42 10.69
C SER A 7 22.12 19.19 11.64
N VAL A 8 20.90 19.21 11.11
CA VAL A 8 19.68 18.87 11.85
C VAL A 8 19.47 17.36 11.77
N PHE A 9 19.60 16.67 12.90
CA PHE A 9 19.13 15.30 13.05
C PHE A 9 17.65 15.34 13.43
N SER A 10 16.78 14.88 12.53
CA SER A 10 15.34 14.78 12.78
C SER A 10 14.92 13.33 12.94
N SER A 11 14.04 13.05 13.89
CA SER A 11 13.32 11.78 13.95
C SER A 11 12.26 11.74 12.83
N PRO A 12 11.88 10.55 12.35
CA PRO A 12 10.74 10.42 11.46
C PRO A 12 9.47 11.02 12.09
N ALA A 13 8.63 11.65 11.28
CA ALA A 13 7.30 12.13 11.69
C ALA A 13 6.22 11.39 10.91
N ILE A 14 5.08 11.09 11.54
CA ILE A 14 3.93 10.46 10.87
C ILE A 14 2.81 11.49 10.69
N GLY A 15 2.30 11.59 9.46
CA GLY A 15 1.15 12.42 9.10
C GLY A 15 -0.16 11.80 9.57
N SER A 16 -1.24 12.60 9.57
CA SER A 16 -2.60 12.11 9.86
C SER A 16 -3.11 11.12 8.82
N ASP A 17 -2.50 11.13 7.65
CA ASP A 17 -2.67 10.24 6.51
C ASP A 17 -1.69 9.05 6.57
N GLY A 18 -1.06 8.75 7.71
CA GLY A 18 -0.09 7.63 7.81
C GLY A 18 1.25 7.84 7.10
N THR A 19 1.40 8.90 6.29
CA THR A 19 2.65 9.21 5.58
C THR A 19 3.80 9.42 6.57
N VAL A 20 4.89 8.68 6.40
CA VAL A 20 6.11 8.83 7.20
C VAL A 20 7.05 9.82 6.50
N TYR A 21 7.38 10.90 7.18
CA TYR A 21 8.32 11.92 6.74
C TYR A 21 9.70 11.70 7.37
N VAL A 22 10.73 11.64 6.53
CA VAL A 22 12.13 11.48 6.96
C VAL A 22 12.98 12.61 6.36
N GLY A 23 13.71 13.32 7.20
CA GLY A 23 14.73 14.28 6.76
C GLY A 23 16.07 13.57 6.53
N SER A 24 16.67 13.75 5.34
CA SER A 24 18.02 13.25 5.03
C SER A 24 18.70 14.21 4.06
N ASP A 25 19.95 14.58 4.36
CA ASP A 25 20.83 15.40 3.51
C ASP A 25 20.17 16.68 2.94
N GLY A 26 19.44 17.39 3.81
CA GLY A 26 18.74 18.63 3.44
C GLY A 26 17.47 18.44 2.61
N SER A 27 17.06 17.20 2.37
CA SER A 27 15.80 16.82 1.71
C SER A 27 14.81 16.21 2.70
N VAL A 28 13.52 16.31 2.37
CA VAL A 28 12.44 15.60 3.09
C VAL A 28 11.86 14.56 2.14
N TYR A 29 11.83 13.32 2.61
CA TYR A 29 11.20 12.20 1.93
C TYR A 29 9.86 11.91 2.58
N ALA A 30 8.83 11.69 1.77
CA ALA A 30 7.52 11.25 2.21
C ALA A 30 7.31 9.81 1.75
N LEU A 31 7.04 8.92 2.69
CA LEU A 31 6.75 7.52 2.45
C LEU A 31 5.29 7.26 2.82
N GLY A 32 4.43 7.21 1.82
CA GLY A 32 3.04 6.80 2.01
C GLY A 32 2.97 5.34 2.47
N MET A 33 1.98 5.03 3.31
CA MET A 33 1.62 3.64 3.51
C MET A 33 0.88 3.17 2.26
N VAL A 34 1.07 1.91 1.86
CA VAL A 34 0.31 1.33 0.75
C VAL A 34 -0.67 0.37 1.38
N SER A 35 -1.97 0.59 1.16
CA SER A 35 -2.99 -0.36 1.58
C SER A 35 -2.68 -1.74 0.97
N GLY A 36 -2.75 -2.79 1.78
CA GLY A 36 -2.63 -4.17 1.28
C GLY A 36 -3.77 -4.58 0.34
N TRP A 37 -4.83 -3.77 0.29
CA TRP A 37 -6.01 -3.98 -0.55
C TRP A 37 -5.92 -3.27 -1.90
N ASP A 38 -5.03 -2.29 -2.04
CA ASP A 38 -4.71 -1.63 -3.31
C ASP A 38 -3.60 -2.43 -4.01
N ILE A 39 -4.02 -3.35 -4.86
CA ILE A 39 -3.16 -4.30 -5.55
C ILE A 39 -2.40 -3.60 -6.68
N ASN A 40 -3.03 -2.64 -7.34
CA ASN A 40 -2.48 -1.96 -8.51
C ASN A 40 -1.57 -0.76 -8.15
N ARG A 41 -1.67 -0.27 -6.90
CA ARG A 41 -0.93 0.86 -6.29
C ARG A 41 -1.24 2.22 -6.90
N ASP A 42 -2.50 2.47 -7.24
CA ASP A 42 -2.96 3.75 -7.78
C ASP A 42 -3.50 4.72 -6.73
N GLY A 43 -3.58 4.29 -5.47
CA GLY A 43 -4.07 5.11 -4.36
C GLY A 43 -5.54 4.89 -4.01
N MET A 44 -6.24 3.97 -4.68
CA MET A 44 -7.64 3.64 -4.38
C MET A 44 -7.85 2.14 -4.40
N VAL A 45 -8.69 1.64 -3.49
CA VAL A 45 -9.20 0.27 -3.57
C VAL A 45 -10.45 0.29 -4.43
N ASP A 46 -10.35 -0.21 -5.67
CA ASP A 46 -11.45 -0.17 -6.63
C ASP A 46 -11.66 -1.49 -7.38
N ILE A 47 -12.50 -1.46 -8.42
CA ILE A 47 -12.81 -2.65 -9.20
C ILE A 47 -11.60 -3.18 -9.97
N LEU A 48 -10.61 -2.35 -10.28
CA LEU A 48 -9.39 -2.74 -10.97
C LEU A 48 -8.52 -3.65 -10.08
N ASP A 49 -8.53 -3.47 -8.76
CA ASP A 49 -7.86 -4.40 -7.82
C ASP A 49 -8.50 -5.78 -7.86
N LEU A 50 -9.83 -5.82 -7.85
CA LEU A 50 -10.60 -7.06 -7.99
C LEU A 50 -10.37 -7.72 -9.35
N VAL A 51 -10.24 -6.94 -10.42
CA VAL A 51 -9.90 -7.46 -11.75
C VAL A 51 -8.52 -8.11 -11.78
N ILE A 52 -7.54 -7.58 -11.02
CA ILE A 52 -6.22 -8.22 -10.91
C ILE A 52 -6.35 -9.58 -10.23
N ILE A 53 -7.04 -9.68 -9.09
CA ILE A 53 -7.26 -10.97 -8.42
C ILE A 53 -8.01 -11.94 -9.34
N GLY A 54 -9.07 -11.47 -10.00
CA GLY A 54 -9.89 -12.30 -10.89
C GLY A 54 -9.11 -12.89 -12.09
N LYS A 55 -8.06 -12.21 -12.57
CA LYS A 55 -7.19 -12.73 -13.64
C LYS A 55 -6.38 -13.96 -13.21
N HIS A 56 -6.16 -14.12 -11.90
CA HIS A 56 -5.39 -15.20 -11.29
C HIS A 56 -6.28 -16.25 -10.60
N TYR A 57 -7.61 -16.17 -10.77
CA TYR A 57 -8.55 -17.03 -10.06
C TYR A 57 -8.31 -18.52 -10.33
N GLY A 58 -8.20 -19.31 -9.26
CA GLY A 58 -7.95 -20.74 -9.31
C GLY A 58 -6.48 -21.14 -9.32
N GLU A 59 -5.55 -20.19 -9.31
CA GLU A 59 -4.12 -20.49 -9.13
C GLU A 59 -3.84 -21.03 -7.72
N SER A 60 -2.94 -22.02 -7.64
CA SER A 60 -2.56 -22.71 -6.41
C SER A 60 -1.26 -23.52 -6.61
N PRO A 61 -0.07 -22.97 -6.29
CA PRO A 61 0.15 -21.61 -5.80
C PRO A 61 0.04 -20.57 -6.93
N PRO A 62 -0.29 -19.31 -6.61
CA PRO A 62 -0.18 -18.22 -7.56
C PRO A 62 1.25 -17.88 -7.92
N GLU A 63 1.46 -17.45 -9.17
CA GLU A 63 2.75 -16.87 -9.59
C GLU A 63 2.96 -15.49 -8.98
N ASP A 64 1.90 -14.68 -8.92
CA ASP A 64 1.88 -13.37 -8.25
C ASP A 64 1.31 -13.52 -6.85
N THR A 65 2.16 -13.53 -5.83
CA THR A 65 1.71 -13.71 -4.43
C THR A 65 0.90 -12.53 -3.90
N ARG A 66 0.80 -11.40 -4.61
CA ARG A 66 0.01 -10.25 -4.16
C ARG A 66 -1.49 -10.50 -4.29
N VAL A 67 -1.92 -11.42 -5.16
CA VAL A 67 -3.34 -11.70 -5.39
C VAL A 67 -3.93 -12.69 -4.38
N ASP A 68 -3.08 -13.42 -3.65
CA ASP A 68 -3.43 -14.21 -2.47
C ASP A 68 -3.32 -13.30 -1.24
N VAL A 69 -4.40 -12.58 -0.96
CA VAL A 69 -4.41 -11.53 0.07
C VAL A 69 -4.61 -12.10 1.47
N ASN A 70 -5.07 -13.35 1.58
CA ASN A 70 -5.24 -14.05 2.86
C ASN A 70 -4.03 -14.94 3.22
N GLY A 71 -3.14 -15.20 2.27
CA GLY A 71 -1.91 -15.97 2.43
C GLY A 71 -2.12 -17.49 2.55
N ASP A 72 -3.23 -18.03 2.04
CA ASP A 72 -3.56 -19.45 2.16
C ASP A 72 -2.98 -20.33 1.04
N GLY A 73 -2.30 -19.71 0.06
CA GLY A 73 -1.66 -20.37 -1.06
C GLY A 73 -2.58 -20.60 -2.26
N LYS A 74 -3.79 -20.06 -2.26
CA LYS A 74 -4.75 -20.16 -3.36
C LYS A 74 -5.32 -18.78 -3.69
N VAL A 75 -5.75 -18.62 -4.94
CA VAL A 75 -6.51 -17.45 -5.36
C VAL A 75 -7.96 -17.86 -5.56
N ASP A 76 -8.84 -17.47 -4.64
CA ASP A 76 -10.25 -17.83 -4.69
C ASP A 76 -11.19 -16.66 -4.33
N ILE A 77 -12.47 -16.99 -4.13
CA ILE A 77 -13.50 -15.98 -3.82
C ILE A 77 -13.24 -15.28 -2.49
N THR A 78 -12.49 -15.90 -1.59
CA THR A 78 -12.11 -15.34 -0.30
C THR A 78 -11.21 -14.12 -0.50
N ASP A 79 -10.27 -14.17 -1.45
CA ASP A 79 -9.40 -13.04 -1.79
C ASP A 79 -10.19 -11.86 -2.34
N LEU A 80 -11.09 -12.16 -3.29
CA LEU A 80 -12.00 -11.17 -3.87
C LEU A 80 -12.91 -10.54 -2.80
N VAL A 81 -13.44 -11.34 -1.86
CA VAL A 81 -14.30 -10.85 -0.79
C VAL A 81 -13.52 -9.99 0.20
N LEU A 82 -12.26 -10.32 0.47
CA LEU A 82 -11.42 -9.53 1.37
C LEU A 82 -11.12 -8.15 0.78
N VAL A 83 -10.66 -8.06 -0.47
CA VAL A 83 -10.50 -6.75 -1.15
C VAL A 83 -11.84 -6.03 -1.29
N GLY A 84 -12.91 -6.76 -1.62
CA GLY A 84 -14.25 -6.20 -1.80
C GLY A 84 -14.81 -5.47 -0.57
N LYS A 85 -14.39 -5.85 0.65
CA LYS A 85 -14.78 -5.17 1.91
C LYS A 85 -14.19 -3.77 2.04
N HIS A 86 -13.14 -3.47 1.30
CA HIS A 86 -12.38 -2.22 1.35
C HIS A 86 -12.65 -1.32 0.12
N LEU A 87 -13.61 -1.66 -0.74
CA LEU A 87 -13.92 -0.85 -1.93
C LEU A 87 -14.27 0.60 -1.58
N GLY A 88 -13.62 1.53 -2.28
CA GLY A 88 -13.76 2.96 -2.09
C GLY A 88 -12.90 3.54 -0.97
N GLU A 89 -12.13 2.70 -0.25
CA GLU A 89 -11.08 3.19 0.62
C GLU A 89 -9.96 3.79 -0.22
N LYS A 90 -9.41 4.89 0.25
CA LYS A 90 -8.14 5.37 -0.29
C LYS A 90 -7.01 4.56 0.33
N ALA A 91 -5.96 4.37 -0.44
CA ALA A 91 -4.76 3.68 0.00
C ALA A 91 -3.73 4.61 0.66
N ASP A 92 -4.13 5.82 1.08
CA ASP A 92 -3.30 6.84 1.74
C ASP A 92 -3.07 6.56 3.23
#